data_AF-A0A2E7AIT4-F1
#
_entry.id   AF-A0A2E7AIT4-F1
#
_cell.length_a   1.000
_cell.length_b   1.000
_cell.length_c   1.000
_cell.angle_alpha   90.00
_cell.angle_beta   90.00
_cell.angle_gamma   90.00
#
_symmetry.space_group_name_H-M   'P 1'
#
loop_
_entity.id
_entity.type
_entity.pdbx_description
1 polymer ?
#
loop_
_entity_poly.entity_id
_entity_poly.type
_entity_poly.pdbx_seq_one_letter_code
_entity_poly.pdbx_strand_id
1 'polypeptide(L)'
;MTSGPAALLTAVTVLSLTLGLGLMAQRDSNKAPDTIDYQSLILPPPLRDLGKDYKVRLVYFVPTDREVKQGYREKCEVLMRVVADVYRREMKANRHRTRGLDFEFAEDGRLQVHLVKAKHPSTFYTGEPFDVDRLLDTQQQEIWETTGYSRNRPTLVFSEAGAVAEARPIPHVYSGLACVSGDIFREEVTASTIEEQIRYFMDETPVRRVAGEDARPRKRESQTSNGVLIHELGHIFGMLHDTRDPRNIMMRGYDQLGQMFDRETAPGRPVRFSPAHARMAAVSRFFSESFDKSDTEAPLIEEFKIASPPKAGEKTVKLSLKMSDNKGLGPLVILQRGGGQIDALVRDLSLKSARKRDGILTATAPRPLVAGQPLIYIVNLFDVNGNLSQSVINSRVAP
;
A
#
# COMPACT_ATOMS: atom_id res chain seq x y z
N MET A 1 -17.29 -39.62 9.31
CA MET A 1 -16.78 -38.48 10.11
C MET A 1 -16.07 -37.54 9.15
N THR A 2 -16.74 -36.45 8.80
CA THR A 2 -16.30 -35.45 7.83
C THR A 2 -15.30 -34.50 8.46
N SER A 3 -14.07 -34.48 7.94
CA SER A 3 -13.02 -33.52 8.31
C SER A 3 -13.40 -32.12 7.80
N GLY A 4 -13.65 -31.19 8.72
CA GLY A 4 -13.92 -29.78 8.41
C GLY A 4 -12.66 -29.05 7.90
N PRO A 5 -12.83 -27.86 7.28
CA PRO A 5 -11.73 -27.11 6.70
C PRO A 5 -10.86 -26.50 7.81
N ALA A 6 -9.55 -26.71 7.71
CA ALA A 6 -8.55 -26.09 8.56
C ALA A 6 -8.61 -24.56 8.42
N ALA A 7 -8.70 -23.86 9.55
CA ALA A 7 -8.66 -22.41 9.61
C ALA A 7 -7.33 -21.89 9.02
N LEU A 8 -7.42 -21.09 7.96
CA LEU A 8 -6.30 -20.33 7.42
C LEU A 8 -5.85 -19.33 8.50
N LEU A 9 -4.66 -19.53 9.08
CA LEU A 9 -4.01 -18.51 9.90
C LEU A 9 -3.62 -17.34 8.98
N THR A 10 -4.36 -16.24 9.05
CA THR A 10 -3.98 -14.98 8.38
C THR A 10 -2.71 -14.47 9.04
N ALA A 11 -1.57 -14.52 8.33
CA ALA A 11 -0.32 -13.98 8.82
C ALA A 11 -0.36 -12.44 8.77
N VAL A 12 -0.85 -11.84 9.85
CA VAL A 12 -0.90 -10.39 10.04
C VAL A 12 0.50 -9.79 9.90
N THR A 13 0.61 -8.76 9.06
CA THR A 13 1.78 -7.87 8.98
C THR A 13 1.70 -6.94 10.19
N VAL A 14 2.62 -7.06 11.14
CA VAL A 14 2.76 -6.11 12.25
C VAL A 14 4.10 -5.41 12.05
N LEU A 15 4.09 -4.16 11.59
CA LEU A 15 5.26 -3.31 11.58
C LEU A 15 4.93 -1.94 12.18
N SER A 16 4.57 -1.95 13.46
CA SER A 16 4.27 -0.74 14.23
C SER A 16 5.45 0.25 14.21
N LEU A 17 5.33 1.31 13.40
CA LEU A 17 6.08 2.55 13.59
C LEU A 17 5.46 3.30 14.76
N THR A 18 5.91 3.02 15.98
CA THR A 18 5.46 3.71 17.19
C THR A 18 5.93 5.17 17.16
N LEU A 19 4.98 6.11 17.06
CA LEU A 19 5.20 7.55 17.09
C LEU A 19 4.39 8.15 18.26
N GLY A 20 5.10 8.70 19.24
CA GLY A 20 4.52 9.25 20.48
C GLY A 20 3.76 10.56 20.29
N LEU A 21 2.70 10.73 21.09
CA LEU A 21 1.77 11.87 21.13
C LEU A 21 2.35 13.09 21.89
N GLY A 22 2.06 14.31 21.42
CA GLY A 22 2.29 15.53 22.20
C GLY A 22 2.03 16.88 21.51
N LEU A 23 0.82 17.43 21.73
CA LEU A 23 0.39 18.84 21.84
C LEU A 23 0.49 19.85 20.67
N MET A 24 -0.52 20.73 20.68
CA MET A 24 -1.06 21.57 19.61
C MET A 24 -0.15 22.71 19.10
N ALA A 25 -0.47 23.11 17.86
CA ALA A 25 0.21 24.07 17.02
C ALA A 25 0.08 25.54 17.47
N GLN A 26 1.14 26.31 17.16
CA GLN A 26 1.10 27.76 17.03
C GLN A 26 1.43 28.10 15.57
N ARG A 27 0.67 29.03 15.00
CA ARG A 27 0.51 29.28 13.56
C ARG A 27 1.58 30.29 13.10
N ASP A 28 2.60 29.84 12.37
CA ASP A 28 3.57 30.73 11.72
C ASP A 28 3.27 30.87 10.22
N SER A 29 2.84 32.06 9.84
CA SER A 29 2.53 32.48 8.47
C SER A 29 3.77 33.07 7.79
N ASN A 30 4.77 32.24 7.49
CA ASN A 30 5.85 32.66 6.60
C ASN A 30 5.63 32.03 5.21
N LYS A 31 5.28 32.90 4.24
CA LYS A 31 5.14 32.56 2.83
C LYS A 31 6.48 32.05 2.28
N ALA A 32 6.43 30.90 1.62
CA ALA A 32 7.53 30.33 0.87
C ALA A 32 7.95 31.28 -0.29
N PRO A 33 9.22 31.27 -0.72
CA PRO A 33 9.74 32.17 -1.75
C PRO A 33 9.07 31.97 -3.11
N ASP A 34 8.73 33.09 -3.76
CA ASP A 34 7.92 33.23 -4.98
C ASP A 34 8.57 32.74 -6.30
N THR A 35 9.67 31.98 -6.26
CA THR A 35 10.49 31.73 -7.48
C THR A 35 10.42 30.31 -8.06
N ILE A 36 9.39 29.51 -7.73
CA ILE A 36 9.17 28.24 -8.45
C ILE A 36 8.48 28.55 -9.78
N ASP A 37 9.20 28.33 -10.90
CA ASP A 37 8.63 28.41 -12.23
C ASP A 37 7.59 27.29 -12.46
N TYR A 38 6.31 27.64 -12.48
CA TYR A 38 5.20 26.70 -12.74
C TYR A 38 5.33 25.95 -14.06
N GLN A 39 6.04 26.52 -15.05
CA GLN A 39 6.21 25.87 -16.33
C GLN A 39 7.10 24.63 -16.24
N SER A 40 7.97 24.56 -15.23
CA SER A 40 8.83 23.41 -14.93
C SER A 40 8.10 22.26 -14.23
N LEU A 41 6.90 22.49 -13.67
CA LEU A 41 6.17 21.47 -12.92
C LEU A 41 5.21 20.67 -13.81
N ILE A 42 4.93 19.44 -13.37
CA ILE A 42 3.92 18.56 -13.96
C ILE A 42 2.78 18.42 -12.96
N LEU A 43 1.64 19.02 -13.28
CA LEU A 43 0.43 18.86 -12.47
C LEU A 43 -0.26 17.54 -12.85
N PRO A 44 -0.57 16.66 -11.87
CA PRO A 44 -1.49 15.55 -12.08
C PRO A 44 -2.81 16.02 -12.72
N PRO A 45 -3.50 15.23 -13.54
CA PRO A 45 -4.83 15.61 -14.04
C PRO A 45 -5.89 15.58 -12.93
N PRO A 46 -7.02 16.33 -13.04
CA PRO A 46 -8.14 16.20 -12.10
C PRO A 46 -8.67 14.78 -12.00
N LEU A 47 -9.18 14.41 -10.83
CA LEU A 47 -9.87 13.14 -10.64
C LEU A 47 -11.19 13.14 -11.41
N ARG A 48 -11.58 11.96 -11.88
CA ARG A 48 -12.88 11.72 -12.50
C ARG A 48 -13.26 10.26 -12.28
N ASP A 49 -14.55 10.00 -12.25
CA ASP A 49 -15.06 8.64 -12.24
C ASP A 49 -14.62 7.91 -13.52
N LEU A 50 -13.89 6.81 -13.37
CA LEU A 50 -13.48 5.98 -14.50
C LEU A 50 -14.56 4.94 -14.85
N GLY A 51 -15.69 4.89 -14.14
CA GLY A 51 -16.78 3.96 -14.37
C GLY A 51 -16.35 2.51 -14.14
N LYS A 52 -15.37 2.25 -13.26
CA LYS A 52 -14.96 0.89 -12.92
C LYS A 52 -15.89 0.31 -11.87
N ASP A 53 -16.15 -1.00 -11.98
CA ASP A 53 -16.91 -1.73 -10.97
C ASP A 53 -16.16 -1.83 -9.64
N TYR A 54 -14.82 -1.78 -9.66
CA TYR A 54 -13.92 -1.93 -8.52
C TYR A 54 -13.28 -0.59 -8.21
N LYS A 55 -13.58 -0.04 -7.04
CA LYS A 55 -13.25 1.33 -6.64
C LYS A 55 -12.65 1.34 -5.24
N VAL A 56 -11.73 2.26 -4.99
CA VAL A 56 -11.21 2.52 -3.65
C VAL A 56 -12.20 3.40 -2.90
N ARG A 57 -12.56 2.97 -1.69
CA ARG A 57 -13.36 3.75 -0.75
C ARG A 57 -12.44 4.58 0.14
N LEU A 58 -12.80 5.83 0.37
CA LEU A 58 -12.08 6.74 1.26
C LEU A 58 -12.88 6.99 2.52
N VAL A 59 -12.25 6.79 3.67
CA VAL A 59 -12.85 7.05 4.98
C VAL A 59 -12.01 8.05 5.74
N TYR A 60 -12.65 9.05 6.33
CA TYR A 60 -12.05 9.87 7.37
C TYR A 60 -12.64 9.46 8.73
N PHE A 61 -11.83 8.84 9.58
CA PHE A 61 -12.24 8.25 10.85
C PHE A 61 -11.83 9.15 12.01
N VAL A 62 -12.81 9.67 12.75
CA VAL A 62 -12.62 10.70 13.78
C VAL A 62 -13.22 10.21 15.11
N PRO A 63 -12.38 9.81 16.09
CA PRO A 63 -12.81 9.44 17.44
C PRO A 63 -13.52 10.58 18.20
N THR A 64 -14.24 10.23 19.28
CA THR A 64 -15.04 11.21 20.04
C THR A 64 -14.23 12.30 20.73
N ASP A 65 -12.93 12.05 20.97
CA ASP A 65 -11.99 12.97 21.60
C ASP A 65 -11.16 13.76 20.56
N ARG A 66 -11.54 13.70 19.29
CA ARG A 66 -10.89 14.40 18.16
C ARG A 66 -11.89 15.24 17.40
N GLU A 67 -11.38 16.22 16.68
CA GLU A 67 -12.18 17.09 15.82
C GLU A 67 -11.89 16.81 14.35
N VAL A 68 -12.91 17.05 13.53
CA VAL A 68 -12.79 16.97 12.07
C VAL A 68 -11.87 18.11 11.61
N LYS A 69 -10.73 17.79 10.99
CA LYS A 69 -9.83 18.81 10.46
C LYS A 69 -10.50 19.60 9.33
N GLN A 70 -10.31 20.92 9.36
CA GLN A 70 -10.82 21.81 8.33
C GLN A 70 -10.23 21.45 6.96
N GLY A 71 -11.06 21.50 5.91
CA GLY A 71 -10.60 21.28 4.53
C GLY A 71 -10.24 19.82 4.20
N TYR A 72 -10.59 18.84 5.03
CA TYR A 72 -10.20 17.44 4.79
C TYR A 72 -10.68 16.90 3.44
N ARG A 73 -11.81 17.38 2.91
CA ARG A 73 -12.37 16.90 1.63
C ARG A 73 -11.51 17.36 0.47
N GLU A 74 -11.17 18.64 0.45
CA GLU A 74 -10.30 19.28 -0.54
C GLU A 74 -8.90 18.64 -0.50
N LYS A 75 -8.37 18.43 0.70
CA LYS A 75 -7.08 17.76 0.89
C LYS A 75 -7.11 16.29 0.45
N CYS A 76 -8.19 15.55 0.72
CA CYS A 76 -8.38 14.19 0.19
C CYS A 76 -8.33 14.17 -1.33
N GLU A 77 -8.99 15.13 -2.00
CA GLU A 77 -8.98 15.22 -3.46
C GLU A 77 -7.55 15.45 -4.00
N VAL A 78 -6.81 16.38 -3.38
CA VAL A 78 -5.41 16.65 -3.69
C VAL A 78 -4.54 15.40 -3.51
N LEU A 79 -4.64 14.71 -2.37
CA LEU A 79 -3.89 13.48 -2.10
C LEU A 79 -4.21 12.39 -3.12
N MET A 80 -5.49 12.15 -3.40
CA MET A 80 -5.90 11.10 -4.32
C MET A 80 -5.53 11.41 -5.77
N ARG A 81 -5.48 12.70 -6.14
CA ARG A 81 -4.98 13.14 -7.43
C ARG A 81 -3.48 12.81 -7.61
N VAL A 82 -2.66 12.98 -6.56
CA VAL A 82 -1.26 12.53 -6.55
C VAL A 82 -1.17 11.00 -6.64
N VAL A 83 -1.91 10.28 -5.79
CA VAL A 83 -1.95 8.81 -5.78
C VAL A 83 -2.31 8.25 -7.16
N ALA A 84 -3.43 8.70 -7.73
CA ALA A 84 -3.93 8.23 -9.02
C ALA A 84 -2.90 8.43 -10.14
N ASP A 85 -2.21 9.57 -10.14
CA ASP A 85 -1.20 9.88 -11.15
C ASP A 85 0.06 9.02 -10.99
N VAL A 86 0.52 8.77 -9.77
CA VAL A 86 1.66 7.87 -9.50
C VAL A 86 1.38 6.48 -10.06
N TYR A 87 0.25 5.88 -9.68
CA TYR A 87 -0.16 4.57 -10.19
C TYR A 87 -0.29 4.59 -11.71
N ARG A 88 -1.01 5.55 -12.29
CA ARG A 88 -1.22 5.63 -13.74
C ARG A 88 0.09 5.73 -14.52
N ARG A 89 1.02 6.60 -14.11
CA ARG A 89 2.31 6.78 -14.79
C ARG A 89 3.17 5.52 -14.69
N GLU A 90 3.22 4.89 -13.53
CA GLU A 90 4.07 3.72 -13.34
C GLU A 90 3.50 2.46 -14.01
N MET A 91 2.18 2.33 -14.09
CA MET A 91 1.55 1.29 -14.90
C MET A 91 1.87 1.49 -16.39
N LYS A 92 1.76 2.74 -16.90
CA LYS A 92 2.14 3.08 -18.27
C LYS A 92 3.63 2.82 -18.54
N ALA A 93 4.50 3.21 -17.62
CA ALA A 93 5.94 3.02 -17.76
C ALA A 93 6.36 1.53 -17.76
N ASN A 94 5.57 0.67 -17.11
CA ASN A 94 5.70 -0.78 -17.18
C ASN A 94 4.89 -1.42 -18.34
N ARG A 95 4.40 -0.62 -19.28
CA ARG A 95 3.69 -1.05 -20.51
C ARG A 95 2.38 -1.78 -20.25
N HIS A 96 1.71 -1.47 -19.14
CA HIS A 96 0.38 -1.98 -18.86
C HIS A 96 -0.69 -0.99 -19.32
N ARG A 97 -1.69 -1.49 -20.07
CA ARG A 97 -2.85 -0.71 -20.47
C ARG A 97 -3.79 -0.60 -19.27
N THR A 98 -3.98 0.61 -18.77
CA THR A 98 -4.94 0.91 -17.72
C THR A 98 -5.39 2.36 -17.83
N ARG A 99 -6.63 2.64 -17.43
CA ARG A 99 -7.14 3.99 -17.20
C ARG A 99 -6.64 4.57 -15.87
N GLY A 100 -6.06 3.73 -15.00
CA GLY A 100 -5.58 4.09 -13.67
C GLY A 100 -6.46 3.51 -12.57
N LEU A 101 -6.20 3.96 -11.35
CA LEU A 101 -7.01 3.63 -10.17
C LEU A 101 -8.31 4.45 -10.17
N ASP A 102 -9.41 3.85 -9.72
CA ASP A 102 -10.72 4.52 -9.62
C ASP A 102 -11.18 4.59 -8.16
N PHE A 103 -12.02 5.57 -7.86
CA PHE A 103 -12.51 5.89 -6.52
C PHE A 103 -14.03 5.94 -6.48
N GLU A 104 -14.61 5.90 -5.29
CA GLU A 104 -16.02 6.24 -5.11
C GLU A 104 -16.23 7.76 -5.34
N PHE A 105 -17.26 8.10 -6.11
CA PHE A 105 -17.67 9.47 -6.40
C PHE A 105 -19.14 9.64 -5.99
N ALA A 106 -19.48 10.80 -5.46
CA ALA A 106 -20.86 11.16 -5.15
C ALA A 106 -21.63 11.51 -6.44
N GLU A 107 -22.95 11.64 -6.33
CA GLU A 107 -23.83 11.96 -7.47
C GLU A 107 -23.47 13.30 -8.15
N ASP A 108 -22.90 14.24 -7.39
CA ASP A 108 -22.42 15.53 -7.90
C ASP A 108 -21.06 15.46 -8.62
N GLY A 109 -20.49 14.26 -8.76
CA GLY A 109 -19.22 14.01 -9.43
C GLY A 109 -17.98 14.29 -8.59
N ARG A 110 -18.12 14.70 -7.32
CA ARG A 110 -16.99 14.90 -6.41
C ARG A 110 -16.53 13.59 -5.78
N LEU A 111 -15.25 13.55 -5.40
CA LEU A 111 -14.67 12.43 -4.68
C LEU A 111 -15.46 12.16 -3.39
N GLN A 112 -15.92 10.92 -3.21
CA GLN A 112 -16.68 10.55 -2.03
C GLN A 112 -15.73 10.20 -0.88
N VAL A 113 -15.72 11.04 0.14
CA VAL A 113 -15.06 10.77 1.42
C VAL A 113 -16.13 10.53 2.48
N HIS A 114 -16.14 9.31 3.02
CA HIS A 114 -17.05 8.90 4.09
C HIS A 114 -16.50 9.41 5.43
N LEU A 115 -17.19 10.34 6.07
CA LEU A 115 -16.84 10.78 7.42
C LEU A 115 -17.46 9.82 8.44
N VAL A 116 -16.62 9.09 9.17
CA VAL A 116 -17.03 8.23 10.27
C VAL A 116 -16.71 8.94 11.58
N LYS A 117 -17.75 9.46 12.24
CA LYS A 117 -17.65 9.96 13.61
C LYS A 117 -17.74 8.76 14.55
N ALA A 118 -16.62 8.41 15.12
CA ALA A 118 -16.49 7.17 15.88
C ALA A 118 -17.23 7.24 17.22
N LYS A 119 -17.61 6.08 17.75
CA LYS A 119 -18.36 5.91 19.00
C LYS A 119 -17.51 6.04 20.26
N HIS A 120 -16.19 5.93 20.14
CA HIS A 120 -15.27 5.86 21.27
C HIS A 120 -14.13 6.89 21.15
N PRO A 121 -13.40 7.17 22.25
CA PRO A 121 -12.18 7.98 22.19
C PRO A 121 -11.04 7.20 21.53
N SER A 122 -9.99 7.92 21.14
CA SER A 122 -8.81 7.39 20.43
C SER A 122 -8.19 6.17 21.14
N THR A 123 -8.08 6.23 22.48
CA THR A 123 -7.50 5.18 23.32
C THR A 123 -8.23 3.84 23.23
N PHE A 124 -9.53 3.84 22.94
CA PHE A 124 -10.29 2.60 22.74
C PHE A 124 -9.80 1.85 21.50
N TYR A 125 -9.52 2.56 20.42
CA TYR A 125 -9.09 1.97 19.15
C TYR A 125 -7.61 1.58 19.21
N THR A 126 -6.75 2.46 19.71
CA THR A 126 -5.31 2.19 19.75
C THR A 126 -4.93 1.15 20.79
N GLY A 127 -5.72 0.99 21.86
CA GLY A 127 -5.31 0.22 23.03
C GLY A 127 -4.25 0.93 23.88
N GLU A 128 -4.03 0.38 25.08
CA GLU A 128 -2.95 0.77 25.98
C GLU A 128 -2.36 -0.50 26.61
N PRO A 129 -1.15 -0.95 26.21
CA PRO A 129 -0.26 -0.33 25.21
C PRO A 129 -0.84 -0.36 23.77
N PHE A 130 -0.24 0.41 22.87
CA PHE A 130 -0.64 0.45 21.45
C PHE A 130 -0.66 -0.95 20.83
N ASP A 131 -1.79 -1.29 20.21
CA ASP A 131 -2.06 -2.55 19.53
C ASP A 131 -2.64 -2.27 18.15
N VAL A 132 -1.86 -2.60 17.12
CA VAL A 132 -2.22 -2.39 15.71
C VAL A 132 -3.41 -3.25 15.30
N ASP A 133 -3.51 -4.48 15.81
CA ASP A 133 -4.59 -5.38 15.42
C ASP A 133 -5.91 -4.88 15.99
N ARG A 134 -5.89 -4.46 17.25
CA ARG A 134 -7.02 -3.79 17.87
C ARG A 134 -7.45 -2.55 17.09
N LEU A 135 -6.50 -1.70 16.68
CA LEU A 135 -6.79 -0.50 15.89
C LEU A 135 -7.48 -0.84 14.57
N LEU A 136 -6.93 -1.78 13.80
CA LEU A 136 -7.46 -2.16 12.50
C LEU A 136 -8.81 -2.89 12.62
N ASP A 137 -8.97 -3.80 13.59
CA ASP A 137 -10.20 -4.55 13.84
C ASP A 137 -11.36 -3.63 14.23
N THR A 138 -11.13 -2.78 15.23
CA THR A 138 -12.19 -1.93 15.79
C THR A 138 -12.62 -0.85 14.81
N GLN A 139 -11.68 -0.23 14.07
CA GLN A 139 -12.04 0.72 13.02
C GLN A 139 -12.75 0.04 11.86
N GLN A 140 -12.27 -1.12 11.38
CA GLN A 140 -12.92 -1.83 10.28
C GLN A 140 -14.38 -2.14 10.59
N GLN A 141 -14.64 -2.65 11.79
CA GLN A 141 -16.00 -2.97 12.25
C GLN A 141 -16.91 -1.75 12.19
N GLU A 142 -16.48 -0.62 12.77
CA GLU A 142 -17.30 0.59 12.83
C GLU A 142 -17.47 1.27 11.45
N ILE A 143 -16.45 1.18 10.59
CA ILE A 143 -16.53 1.62 9.20
C ILE A 143 -17.57 0.81 8.43
N TRP A 144 -17.63 -0.51 8.63
CA TRP A 144 -18.63 -1.35 7.98
C TRP A 144 -20.05 -1.07 8.49
N GLU A 145 -20.21 -0.81 9.78
CA GLU A 145 -21.49 -0.40 10.35
C GLU A 145 -21.99 0.93 9.76
N THR A 146 -21.07 1.85 9.44
CA THR A 146 -21.42 3.19 8.95
C THR A 146 -21.55 3.27 7.43
N THR A 147 -20.66 2.61 6.70
CA THR A 147 -20.52 2.75 5.23
C THR A 147 -20.98 1.51 4.46
N GLY A 148 -21.41 0.46 5.16
CA GLY A 148 -21.72 -0.85 4.60
C GLY A 148 -20.48 -1.70 4.36
N TYR A 149 -20.70 -3.01 4.22
CA TYR A 149 -19.63 -3.98 3.99
C TYR A 149 -18.86 -3.71 2.70
N SER A 150 -17.53 -3.82 2.76
CA SER A 150 -16.61 -3.32 1.74
C SER A 150 -16.19 -4.38 0.70
N ARG A 151 -17.08 -5.31 0.35
CA ARG A 151 -16.79 -6.31 -0.69
C ARG A 151 -16.49 -5.61 -2.02
N ASN A 152 -15.36 -5.92 -2.65
CA ASN A 152 -14.88 -5.25 -3.87
C ASN A 152 -14.60 -3.75 -3.72
N ARG A 153 -14.45 -3.28 -2.47
CA ARG A 153 -14.19 -1.89 -2.09
C ARG A 153 -13.04 -1.86 -1.09
N PRO A 154 -11.78 -1.94 -1.52
CA PRO A 154 -10.67 -1.70 -0.62
C PRO A 154 -10.82 -0.31 -0.02
N THR A 155 -10.60 -0.22 1.29
CA THR A 155 -10.84 0.98 2.06
C THR A 155 -9.51 1.59 2.48
N LEU A 156 -9.30 2.85 2.11
CA LEU A 156 -8.25 3.68 2.64
C LEU A 156 -8.83 4.59 3.72
N VAL A 157 -8.26 4.49 4.92
CA VAL A 157 -8.70 5.20 6.12
C VAL A 157 -7.66 6.23 6.50
N PHE A 158 -8.11 7.47 6.67
CA PHE A 158 -7.38 8.52 7.36
C PHE A 158 -7.88 8.55 8.81
N SER A 159 -7.05 8.11 9.76
CA SER A 159 -7.46 7.88 11.15
C SER A 159 -6.90 8.95 12.09
N GLU A 160 -7.77 9.66 12.80
CA GLU A 160 -7.39 10.56 13.90
C GLU A 160 -7.09 9.82 15.23
N ALA A 161 -7.28 8.50 15.28
CA ALA A 161 -7.07 7.73 16.51
C ALA A 161 -5.60 7.61 16.92
N GLY A 162 -4.65 7.74 15.98
CA GLY A 162 -3.24 7.66 16.30
C GLY A 162 -2.34 7.73 15.06
N ALA A 163 -1.04 7.86 15.31
CA ALA A 163 -0.02 7.81 14.28
C ALA A 163 0.16 6.36 13.80
N VAL A 164 -0.52 6.03 12.69
CA VAL A 164 -0.50 4.70 12.07
C VAL A 164 -0.19 4.81 10.58
N ALA A 165 0.46 3.79 10.05
CA ALA A 165 0.62 3.54 8.63
C ALA A 165 0.70 2.03 8.43
N GLU A 166 -0.45 1.39 8.24
CA GLU A 166 -0.57 -0.06 8.23
C GLU A 166 -1.64 -0.51 7.27
N ALA A 167 -1.42 -1.67 6.65
CA ALA A 167 -2.36 -2.26 5.72
C ALA A 167 -2.62 -3.72 6.04
N ARG A 168 -3.91 -4.06 6.08
CA ARG A 168 -4.41 -5.43 6.19
C ARG A 168 -5.06 -5.83 4.88
N PRO A 169 -4.37 -6.58 4.00
CA PRO A 169 -5.05 -7.30 2.93
C PRO A 169 -5.96 -8.34 3.57
N ILE A 170 -7.25 -8.31 3.26
CA ILE A 170 -8.21 -9.31 3.78
C ILE A 170 -8.06 -10.57 2.91
N PRO A 171 -8.24 -11.79 3.47
CA PRO A 171 -8.18 -13.04 2.70
C PRO A 171 -9.13 -13.10 1.50
N HIS A 172 -10.15 -12.23 1.44
CA HIS A 172 -10.96 -12.05 0.26
C HIS A 172 -10.28 -11.08 -0.70
N VAL A 173 -9.84 -11.62 -1.83
CA VAL A 173 -9.42 -10.87 -3.01
C VAL A 173 -10.42 -9.72 -3.23
N TYR A 174 -9.90 -8.51 -3.43
CA TYR A 174 -10.69 -7.28 -3.62
C TYR A 174 -11.29 -6.64 -2.36
N SER A 175 -10.86 -7.05 -1.17
CA SER A 175 -11.13 -6.34 0.07
C SER A 175 -9.85 -6.13 0.87
N GLY A 176 -9.79 -5.05 1.63
CA GLY A 176 -8.58 -4.66 2.34
C GLY A 176 -8.78 -3.34 3.05
N LEU A 177 -7.96 -3.11 4.06
CA LEU A 177 -7.92 -1.87 4.82
C LEU A 177 -6.50 -1.34 4.80
N ALA A 178 -6.28 -0.12 4.34
CA ALA A 178 -5.07 0.64 4.63
C ALA A 178 -5.46 1.76 5.57
N CYS A 179 -4.76 1.90 6.67
CA CYS A 179 -4.97 2.93 7.67
C CYS A 179 -3.73 3.79 7.76
N VAL A 180 -3.89 5.09 7.52
CA VAL A 180 -2.84 6.10 7.66
C VAL A 180 -3.30 7.17 8.65
N SER A 181 -2.36 7.84 9.31
CA SER A 181 -2.67 8.92 10.23
C SER A 181 -3.42 10.06 9.54
N GLY A 182 -4.46 10.57 10.20
CA GLY A 182 -5.17 11.80 9.84
C GLY A 182 -4.29 13.05 9.94
N ASP A 183 -3.10 12.96 10.55
CA ASP A 183 -2.11 14.05 10.54
C ASP A 183 -1.61 14.41 9.16
N ILE A 184 -1.84 13.55 8.17
CA ILE A 184 -1.59 13.89 6.77
C ILE A 184 -2.36 15.15 6.34
N PHE A 185 -3.50 15.49 6.98
CA PHE A 185 -4.29 16.68 6.65
C PHE A 185 -3.77 17.99 7.25
N ARG A 186 -2.67 17.96 8.00
CA ARG A 186 -2.05 19.18 8.51
C ARG A 186 -1.61 20.13 7.39
N GLU A 187 -1.66 21.43 7.64
CA GLU A 187 -1.25 22.47 6.67
C GLU A 187 0.21 22.37 6.27
N GLU A 188 1.08 21.80 7.12
CA GLU A 188 2.49 21.59 6.79
C GLU A 188 2.73 20.38 5.88
N VAL A 189 1.73 19.51 5.71
CA VAL A 189 1.87 18.23 5.01
C VAL A 189 1.10 18.24 3.70
N THR A 190 -0.17 18.65 3.75
CA THR A 190 -1.08 18.60 2.61
C THR A 190 -1.75 19.95 2.39
N ALA A 191 -1.55 20.47 1.18
CA ALA A 191 -2.15 21.70 0.71
C ALA A 191 -3.60 21.49 0.25
N SER A 192 -4.35 22.59 0.12
CA SER A 192 -5.75 22.55 -0.32
C SER A 192 -5.92 22.61 -1.85
N THR A 193 -4.83 22.79 -2.59
CA THR A 193 -4.82 22.80 -4.07
C THR A 193 -3.70 21.92 -4.60
N ILE A 194 -3.84 21.40 -5.82
CA ILE A 194 -2.80 20.54 -6.40
C ILE A 194 -1.53 21.33 -6.69
N GLU A 195 -1.66 22.58 -7.11
CA GLU A 195 -0.55 23.45 -7.50
C GLU A 195 0.35 23.75 -6.30
N GLU A 196 -0.26 23.97 -5.14
CA GLU A 196 0.45 24.16 -3.87
C GLU A 196 1.01 22.83 -3.34
N GLN A 197 0.28 21.73 -3.49
CA GLN A 197 0.78 20.41 -3.08
C GLN A 197 2.05 20.00 -3.83
N ILE A 198 2.11 20.23 -5.14
CA ILE A 198 3.33 19.94 -5.91
C ILE A 198 4.49 20.86 -5.46
N ARG A 199 4.21 22.11 -5.07
CA ARG A 199 5.24 22.99 -4.47
C ARG A 199 5.73 22.45 -3.13
N TYR A 200 4.84 21.92 -2.29
CA TYR A 200 5.22 21.34 -1.00
C TYR A 200 6.26 20.24 -1.15
N PHE A 201 6.25 19.49 -2.26
CA PHE A 201 7.28 18.47 -2.52
C PHE A 201 8.67 19.03 -2.85
N MET A 202 8.80 20.34 -3.06
CA MET A 202 10.06 21.03 -3.32
C MET A 202 10.42 22.06 -2.24
N ASP A 203 9.50 22.35 -1.32
CA ASP A 203 9.60 23.41 -0.34
C ASP A 203 10.59 23.08 0.80
N GLU A 204 11.61 23.91 0.95
CA GLU A 204 12.63 23.77 1.99
C GLU A 204 12.23 24.39 3.34
N THR A 205 11.08 25.07 3.40
CA THR A 205 10.60 25.75 4.62
C THR A 205 10.58 24.75 5.78
N PRO A 206 11.28 25.01 6.90
CA PRO A 206 11.27 24.14 8.06
C PRO A 206 9.85 24.01 8.64
N VAL A 207 9.41 22.78 8.89
CA VAL A 207 8.12 22.48 9.52
C VAL A 207 8.31 21.50 10.67
N ARG A 208 7.43 21.59 11.67
CA ARG A 208 7.45 20.73 12.85
C ARG A 208 6.88 19.34 12.53
N ARG A 209 7.59 18.30 12.96
CA ARG A 209 7.12 16.90 12.86
C ARG A 209 5.98 16.65 13.87
N VAL A 210 5.08 15.70 13.56
CA VAL A 210 4.02 15.27 14.52
C VAL A 210 4.66 14.74 15.82
N ALA A 211 5.71 13.93 15.68
CA ALA A 211 6.42 13.31 16.79
C ALA A 211 7.88 13.77 16.77
N GLY A 212 8.22 14.71 17.64
CA GLY A 212 9.57 15.25 17.78
C GLY A 212 9.61 16.78 17.75
N GLU A 213 10.65 17.33 18.35
CA GLU A 213 10.89 18.77 18.40
C GLU A 213 11.69 19.27 17.18
N ASP A 214 12.35 18.36 16.45
CA ASP A 214 13.19 18.71 15.33
C ASP A 214 12.38 19.18 14.11
N ALA A 215 12.68 20.39 13.65
CA ALA A 215 12.18 20.90 12.39
C ALA A 215 12.83 20.15 11.22
N ARG A 216 12.05 19.83 10.18
CA ARG A 216 12.57 19.31 8.91
C ARG A 216 12.01 20.08 7.73
N PRO A 217 12.69 20.08 6.56
CA PRO A 217 12.14 20.70 5.36
C PRO A 217 10.74 20.17 5.02
N ARG A 218 9.82 21.06 4.63
CA ARG A 218 8.44 20.71 4.26
C ARG A 218 8.38 19.63 3.19
N LYS A 219 9.25 19.68 2.19
CA LYS A 219 9.40 18.64 1.17
C LYS A 219 9.61 17.26 1.75
N ARG A 220 10.41 17.15 2.82
CA ARG A 220 10.67 15.86 3.44
C ARG A 220 9.43 15.35 4.18
N GLU A 221 8.74 16.24 4.89
CA GLU A 221 7.48 15.90 5.57
C GLU A 221 6.40 15.49 4.58
N SER A 222 6.09 16.37 3.62
CA SER A 222 5.02 16.19 2.65
C SER A 222 5.24 14.95 1.78
N GLN A 223 6.45 14.74 1.23
CA GLN A 223 6.75 13.57 0.42
C GLN A 223 6.72 12.26 1.22
N THR A 224 7.20 12.26 2.48
CA THR A 224 7.14 11.04 3.31
C THR A 224 5.69 10.64 3.55
N SER A 225 4.84 11.57 3.97
CA SER A 225 3.44 11.26 4.31
C SER A 225 2.61 10.86 3.09
N ASN A 226 2.76 11.57 1.96
CA ASN A 226 2.12 11.19 0.70
C ASN A 226 2.66 9.86 0.16
N GLY A 227 3.96 9.62 0.36
CA GLY A 227 4.64 8.39 0.00
C GLY A 227 4.13 7.16 0.70
N VAL A 228 4.06 7.25 2.04
CA VAL A 228 3.51 6.22 2.92
C VAL A 228 2.06 5.93 2.54
N LEU A 229 1.25 6.95 2.27
CA LEU A 229 -0.11 6.76 1.76
C LEU A 229 -0.17 5.89 0.49
N ILE A 230 0.69 6.17 -0.49
CA ILE A 230 0.74 5.39 -1.75
C ILE A 230 1.24 3.96 -1.47
N HIS A 231 2.20 3.82 -0.55
CA HIS A 231 2.79 2.56 -0.11
C HIS A 231 1.77 1.64 0.57
N GLU A 232 1.04 2.14 1.59
CA GLU A 232 0.02 1.36 2.29
C GLU A 232 -1.12 0.95 1.36
N LEU A 233 -1.50 1.83 0.43
CA LEU A 233 -2.47 1.48 -0.60
C LEU A 233 -1.95 0.35 -1.52
N GLY A 234 -0.64 0.31 -1.78
CA GLY A 234 0.00 -0.77 -2.53
C GLY A 234 -0.15 -2.12 -1.84
N HIS A 235 -0.03 -2.15 -0.51
CA HIS A 235 -0.26 -3.36 0.29
C HIS A 235 -1.68 -3.92 0.14
N ILE A 236 -2.70 -3.07 -0.02
CA ILE A 236 -4.05 -3.55 -0.31
C ILE A 236 -4.12 -4.29 -1.65
N PHE A 237 -3.31 -3.87 -2.63
CA PHE A 237 -3.22 -4.54 -3.93
C PHE A 237 -2.26 -5.74 -3.94
N GLY A 238 -1.84 -6.20 -2.76
CA GLY A 238 -0.93 -7.33 -2.61
C GLY A 238 0.52 -7.00 -3.00
N MET A 239 0.86 -5.73 -3.20
CA MET A 239 2.24 -5.29 -3.37
C MET A 239 2.94 -5.32 -2.02
N LEU A 240 4.20 -5.71 -1.99
CA LEU A 240 4.93 -5.94 -0.74
C LEU A 240 6.28 -5.24 -0.84
N HIS A 241 7.10 -5.22 0.22
CA HIS A 241 8.34 -4.46 0.10
C HIS A 241 9.29 -5.11 -0.91
N ASP A 242 9.87 -4.26 -1.74
CA ASP A 242 10.82 -4.68 -2.78
C ASP A 242 12.04 -3.78 -2.71
N THR A 243 13.07 -4.31 -2.04
CA THR A 243 14.30 -3.62 -1.69
C THR A 243 15.35 -3.64 -2.81
N ARG A 244 15.01 -4.22 -3.97
CA ARG A 244 15.95 -4.39 -5.10
C ARG A 244 16.26 -3.08 -5.84
N ASP A 245 15.37 -2.09 -5.73
CA ASP A 245 15.55 -0.76 -6.29
C ASP A 245 15.21 0.29 -5.22
N PRO A 246 16.15 1.18 -4.82
CA PRO A 246 15.88 2.22 -3.82
C PRO A 246 14.80 3.23 -4.26
N ARG A 247 14.51 3.32 -5.57
CA ARG A 247 13.42 4.15 -6.12
C ARG A 247 12.05 3.49 -5.97
N ASN A 248 11.98 2.25 -5.48
CA ASN A 248 10.72 1.55 -5.34
C ASN A 248 9.86 2.20 -4.26
N ILE A 249 8.62 2.55 -4.61
CA ILE A 249 7.66 3.17 -3.68
C ILE A 249 7.23 2.20 -2.57
N MET A 250 7.32 0.89 -2.82
CA MET A 250 7.18 -0.14 -1.79
C MET A 250 8.43 -0.27 -0.89
N MET A 251 9.34 0.71 -0.93
CA MET A 251 10.44 0.85 0.02
C MET A 251 10.58 2.32 0.45
N ARG A 252 11.57 3.06 -0.05
CA ARG A 252 11.83 4.47 0.29
C ARG A 252 11.80 5.37 -0.95
N GLY A 253 11.38 4.85 -2.09
CA GLY A 253 11.34 5.59 -3.35
C GLY A 253 10.52 6.87 -3.27
N TYR A 254 9.49 6.89 -2.41
CA TYR A 254 8.68 8.07 -2.18
C TYR A 254 9.42 9.27 -1.57
N ASP A 255 10.65 9.11 -1.05
CA ASP A 255 11.49 10.25 -0.66
C ASP A 255 11.83 11.15 -1.88
N GLN A 256 11.63 10.66 -3.10
CA GLN A 256 11.87 11.36 -4.37
C GLN A 256 10.58 11.76 -5.08
N LEU A 257 9.43 11.78 -4.39
CA LEU A 257 8.12 12.03 -5.00
C LEU A 257 8.04 13.36 -5.75
N GLY A 258 8.66 14.42 -5.24
CA GLY A 258 8.75 15.73 -5.91
C GLY A 258 9.42 15.64 -7.27
N GLN A 259 10.50 14.87 -7.40
CA GLN A 259 11.22 14.69 -8.67
C GLN A 259 10.34 14.01 -9.75
N MET A 260 9.27 13.31 -9.36
CA MET A 260 8.31 12.77 -10.33
C MET A 260 7.43 13.86 -10.97
N PHE A 261 7.34 15.03 -10.33
CA PHE A 261 6.53 16.17 -10.75
C PHE A 261 7.36 17.35 -11.24
N ASP A 262 8.67 17.21 -11.31
CA ASP A 262 9.56 18.14 -12.00
C ASP A 262 9.85 17.63 -13.43
N ARG A 263 9.67 18.48 -14.44
CA ARG A 263 9.84 18.12 -15.85
C ARG A 263 11.25 17.68 -16.19
N GLU A 264 12.25 18.21 -15.50
CA GLU A 264 13.66 17.86 -15.77
C GLU A 264 13.97 16.45 -15.26
N THR A 265 13.56 16.14 -14.03
CA THR A 265 13.90 14.87 -13.38
C THR A 265 12.90 13.73 -13.65
N ALA A 266 11.64 14.03 -13.97
CA ALA A 266 10.60 13.03 -14.20
C ALA A 266 10.94 11.96 -15.28
N PRO A 267 11.59 12.27 -16.42
CA PRO A 267 12.02 11.27 -17.39
C PRO A 267 12.94 10.19 -16.80
N GLY A 268 13.70 10.52 -15.75
CA GLY A 268 14.55 9.59 -15.01
C GLY A 268 13.78 8.56 -14.17
N ARG A 269 12.46 8.73 -14.03
CA ARG A 269 11.56 7.92 -13.17
C ARG A 269 12.15 7.75 -11.77
N PRO A 270 12.21 8.82 -10.97
CA PRO A 270 12.84 8.80 -9.64
C PRO A 270 12.03 8.01 -8.61
N VAL A 271 10.73 7.84 -8.84
CA VAL A 271 9.83 6.97 -8.06
C VAL A 271 9.29 5.87 -8.97
N ARG A 272 9.29 4.62 -8.51
CA ARG A 272 8.90 3.48 -9.33
C ARG A 272 8.07 2.42 -8.60
N PHE A 273 7.20 1.73 -9.35
CA PHE A 273 6.83 0.36 -9.02
C PHE A 273 7.80 -0.60 -9.71
N SER A 274 8.20 -1.68 -9.04
CA SER A 274 8.94 -2.74 -9.73
C SER A 274 8.07 -3.39 -10.80
N PRO A 275 8.69 -4.02 -11.83
CA PRO A 275 7.94 -4.77 -12.83
C PRO A 275 7.06 -5.88 -12.22
N ALA A 276 7.44 -6.43 -11.06
CA ALA A 276 6.64 -7.41 -10.35
C ALA A 276 5.33 -6.81 -9.82
N HIS A 277 5.42 -5.70 -9.07
CA HIS A 277 4.23 -5.00 -8.55
C HIS A 277 3.34 -4.46 -9.66
N ALA A 278 3.93 -3.89 -10.71
CA ALA A 278 3.17 -3.40 -11.85
C ALA A 278 2.39 -4.54 -12.54
N ARG A 279 2.97 -5.74 -12.66
CA ARG A 279 2.26 -6.92 -13.18
C ARG A 279 1.13 -7.39 -12.26
N MET A 280 1.36 -7.40 -10.94
CA MET A 280 0.31 -7.77 -9.97
C MET A 280 -0.86 -6.79 -10.03
N ALA A 281 -0.58 -5.48 -10.03
CA ALA A 281 -1.61 -4.47 -10.25
C ALA A 281 -2.36 -4.72 -11.55
N ALA A 282 -1.64 -4.96 -12.67
CA ALA A 282 -2.23 -5.07 -14.00
C ALA A 282 -3.28 -6.17 -14.13
N VAL A 283 -3.14 -7.28 -13.39
CA VAL A 283 -4.13 -8.37 -13.38
C VAL A 283 -5.21 -8.19 -12.32
N SER A 284 -4.98 -7.36 -11.29
CA SER A 284 -6.01 -7.07 -10.31
C SER A 284 -7.21 -6.37 -10.97
N ARG A 285 -8.40 -6.60 -10.43
CA ARG A 285 -9.66 -6.01 -10.95
C ARG A 285 -9.73 -4.49 -10.81
N PHE A 286 -8.82 -3.87 -10.05
CA PHE A 286 -8.73 -2.42 -9.89
C PHE A 286 -8.05 -1.74 -11.09
N PHE A 287 -7.04 -2.37 -11.66
CA PHE A 287 -6.28 -1.79 -12.79
C PHE A 287 -6.56 -2.47 -14.12
N SER A 288 -6.94 -3.75 -14.12
CA SER A 288 -7.26 -4.48 -15.34
C SER A 288 -8.44 -3.83 -16.06
N GLU A 289 -8.29 -3.68 -17.37
CA GLU A 289 -9.34 -3.16 -18.26
C GLU A 289 -10.16 -4.29 -18.92
N SER A 290 -9.76 -5.55 -18.72
CA SER A 290 -10.40 -6.71 -19.32
C SER A 290 -10.18 -7.94 -18.45
N PHE A 291 -11.24 -8.43 -17.82
CA PHE A 291 -11.24 -9.67 -17.06
C PHE A 291 -12.64 -10.31 -17.11
N ASP A 292 -12.69 -11.62 -16.97
CA ASP A 292 -13.94 -12.38 -16.88
C ASP A 292 -14.56 -12.20 -15.49
N LYS A 293 -15.63 -11.41 -15.40
CA LYS A 293 -16.34 -11.15 -14.12
C LYS A 293 -17.02 -12.42 -13.57
N SER A 294 -17.30 -13.41 -14.42
CA SER A 294 -17.92 -14.66 -14.00
C SER A 294 -16.91 -15.61 -13.34
N ASP A 295 -15.62 -15.36 -13.52
CA ASP A 295 -14.59 -16.17 -12.92
C ASP A 295 -14.38 -15.78 -11.45
N THR A 296 -14.80 -16.66 -10.54
CA THR A 296 -14.68 -16.46 -9.09
C THR A 296 -13.77 -17.48 -8.43
N GLU A 297 -13.14 -18.36 -9.22
CA GLU A 297 -12.27 -19.41 -8.70
C GLU A 297 -10.85 -18.86 -8.57
N ALA A 298 -10.25 -19.03 -7.41
CA ALA A 298 -8.86 -18.65 -7.20
C ALA A 298 -7.91 -19.77 -7.67
N PRO A 299 -6.68 -19.43 -8.10
CA PRO A 299 -5.73 -20.44 -8.57
C PRO A 299 -5.36 -21.41 -7.45
N LEU A 300 -5.16 -22.69 -7.76
CA LEU A 300 -4.80 -23.71 -6.78
C LEU A 300 -3.28 -23.79 -6.60
N ILE A 301 -2.81 -23.73 -5.34
CA ILE A 301 -1.42 -24.02 -4.96
C ILE A 301 -1.40 -25.41 -4.32
N GLU A 302 -1.08 -26.43 -5.11
CA GLU A 302 -1.01 -27.84 -4.67
C GLU A 302 0.25 -28.11 -3.85
N GLU A 303 1.35 -27.47 -4.20
CA GLU A 303 2.61 -27.59 -3.49
C GLU A 303 3.31 -26.23 -3.41
N PHE A 304 3.79 -25.90 -2.22
CA PHE A 304 4.77 -24.85 -1.97
C PHE A 304 5.60 -25.29 -0.77
N LYS A 305 6.85 -25.72 -1.00
CA LYS A 305 7.74 -26.23 0.06
C LYS A 305 9.20 -25.91 -0.21
N ILE A 306 10.03 -25.93 0.82
CA ILE A 306 11.49 -25.84 0.65
C ILE A 306 12.00 -27.16 0.07
N ALA A 307 12.72 -27.08 -1.05
CA ALA A 307 13.23 -28.26 -1.74
C ALA A 307 14.50 -28.83 -1.10
N SER A 308 15.29 -27.99 -0.43
CA SER A 308 16.49 -28.39 0.30
C SER A 308 16.71 -27.48 1.52
N PRO A 309 17.14 -27.99 2.68
CA PRO A 309 17.37 -27.18 3.87
C PRO A 309 18.27 -25.98 3.58
N PRO A 310 17.86 -24.75 3.96
CA PRO A 310 18.66 -23.54 3.76
C PRO A 310 19.89 -23.56 4.66
N LYS A 311 21.06 -23.17 4.14
CA LYS A 311 22.31 -23.16 4.91
C LYS A 311 22.78 -21.76 5.25
N ALA A 312 23.49 -21.63 6.38
CA ALA A 312 24.13 -20.39 6.76
C ALA A 312 25.14 -19.93 5.69
N GLY A 313 25.21 -18.63 5.44
CA GLY A 313 26.07 -18.01 4.43
C GLY A 313 25.51 -18.05 3.00
N GLU A 314 24.54 -18.92 2.70
CA GLU A 314 23.87 -18.92 1.39
C GLU A 314 22.96 -17.69 1.25
N LYS A 315 22.77 -17.23 0.02
CA LYS A 315 21.77 -16.19 -0.32
C LYS A 315 20.55 -16.75 -1.03
N THR A 316 20.54 -18.04 -1.36
CA THR A 316 19.53 -18.62 -2.23
C THR A 316 18.86 -19.80 -1.57
N VAL A 317 17.54 -19.87 -1.68
CA VAL A 317 16.74 -21.02 -1.22
C VAL A 317 15.98 -21.59 -2.40
N LYS A 318 16.04 -22.92 -2.55
CA LYS A 318 15.27 -23.65 -3.57
C LYS A 318 13.89 -23.98 -3.02
N LEU A 319 12.86 -23.56 -3.74
CA LEU A 319 11.46 -23.75 -3.41
C LEU A 319 10.83 -24.63 -4.49
N SER A 320 10.20 -25.72 -4.07
CA SER A 320 9.39 -26.57 -4.94
C SER A 320 7.96 -26.04 -4.98
N LEU A 321 7.37 -26.02 -6.16
CA LEU A 321 6.02 -25.50 -6.36
C LEU A 321 5.25 -26.33 -7.38
N LYS A 322 3.95 -26.46 -7.13
CA LYS A 322 2.97 -27.03 -8.06
C LYS A 322 1.68 -26.26 -7.94
N MET A 323 1.19 -25.73 -9.06
CA MET A 323 0.03 -24.86 -9.10
C MET A 323 -0.75 -25.01 -10.40
N SER A 324 -2.04 -24.71 -10.35
CA SER A 324 -2.96 -24.82 -11.48
C SER A 324 -4.07 -23.78 -11.41
N ASP A 325 -4.68 -23.48 -12.56
CA ASP A 325 -5.82 -22.55 -12.64
C ASP A 325 -6.78 -22.86 -13.80
N ASN A 326 -8.07 -22.64 -13.56
CA ASN A 326 -9.18 -22.96 -14.46
C ASN A 326 -9.39 -21.91 -15.58
N LYS A 327 -8.75 -20.73 -15.53
CA LYS A 327 -8.75 -19.69 -16.60
C LYS A 327 -7.35 -19.32 -17.09
N GLY A 328 -6.31 -19.58 -16.30
CA GLY A 328 -4.90 -19.38 -16.61
C GLY A 328 -4.17 -18.66 -15.47
N LEU A 329 -2.94 -19.09 -15.20
CA LEU A 329 -2.09 -18.51 -14.16
C LEU A 329 -1.54 -17.14 -14.59
N GLY A 330 -1.65 -16.16 -13.71
CA GLY A 330 -1.13 -14.81 -13.84
C GLY A 330 0.28 -14.64 -13.27
N PRO A 331 0.63 -13.47 -12.70
CA PRO A 331 1.89 -13.27 -12.00
C PRO A 331 1.92 -13.98 -10.65
N LEU A 332 3.13 -14.37 -10.25
CA LEU A 332 3.46 -14.89 -8.93
C LEU A 332 4.58 -14.07 -8.31
N VAL A 333 4.50 -13.86 -7.00
CA VAL A 333 5.58 -13.29 -6.18
C VAL A 333 5.82 -14.15 -4.94
N ILE A 334 7.08 -14.22 -4.51
CA ILE A 334 7.52 -14.93 -3.30
C ILE A 334 8.27 -13.96 -2.40
N LEU A 335 7.95 -14.04 -1.13
CA LEU A 335 8.44 -13.16 -0.09
C LEU A 335 9.21 -13.95 0.92
N GLN A 336 10.14 -13.29 1.59
CA GLN A 336 10.81 -13.81 2.77
C GLN A 336 10.55 -12.88 3.95
N ARG A 337 9.98 -13.42 5.04
CA ARG A 337 9.96 -12.80 6.37
C ARG A 337 10.95 -13.50 7.31
N GLY A 338 11.46 -12.76 8.30
CA GLY A 338 12.29 -13.29 9.39
C GLY A 338 13.77 -12.91 9.32
N GLY A 339 14.43 -12.91 10.48
CA GLY A 339 15.84 -12.48 10.66
C GLY A 339 16.04 -11.00 11.02
N GLY A 340 15.03 -10.36 11.64
CA GLY A 340 15.10 -8.94 12.00
C GLY A 340 15.06 -8.00 10.79
N GLN A 341 14.57 -8.46 9.64
CA GLN A 341 14.50 -7.69 8.40
C GLN A 341 13.05 -7.41 7.99
N ILE A 342 12.90 -6.34 7.21
CA ILE A 342 11.70 -5.97 6.45
C ILE A 342 11.34 -7.14 5.50
N ASP A 343 10.04 -7.46 5.39
CA ASP A 343 9.51 -8.42 4.42
C ASP A 343 10.04 -8.11 3.02
N ALA A 344 10.77 -9.02 2.38
CA ALA A 344 11.40 -8.72 1.10
C ALA A 344 10.84 -9.59 -0.03
N LEU A 345 10.56 -8.97 -1.18
CA LEU A 345 10.34 -9.67 -2.43
C LEU A 345 11.63 -10.37 -2.89
N VAL A 346 11.65 -11.70 -2.81
CA VAL A 346 12.83 -12.54 -3.10
C VAL A 346 12.73 -13.27 -4.44
N ARG A 347 11.52 -13.36 -5.02
CA ARG A 347 11.29 -13.92 -6.36
C ARG A 347 9.99 -13.40 -6.96
N ASP A 348 9.98 -13.24 -8.28
CA ASP A 348 8.77 -13.01 -9.06
C ASP A 348 8.81 -13.81 -10.38
N LEU A 349 7.63 -14.09 -10.93
CA LEU A 349 7.47 -14.79 -12.20
C LEU A 349 6.20 -14.32 -12.92
N SER A 350 6.26 -14.26 -14.26
CA SER A 350 5.06 -14.18 -15.10
C SER A 350 4.77 -15.56 -15.66
N LEU A 351 3.60 -16.11 -15.37
CA LEU A 351 3.21 -17.46 -15.81
C LEU A 351 2.51 -17.46 -17.18
N LYS A 352 2.32 -16.28 -17.78
CA LYS A 352 1.81 -16.09 -19.16
C LYS A 352 0.56 -16.92 -19.47
N SER A 353 -0.39 -16.95 -18.54
CA SER A 353 -1.67 -17.66 -18.69
C SER A 353 -1.56 -19.19 -18.80
N ALA A 354 -0.44 -19.78 -18.36
CA ALA A 354 -0.29 -21.23 -18.31
C ALA A 354 -1.36 -21.85 -17.40
N ARG A 355 -1.90 -23.02 -17.79
CA ARG A 355 -2.90 -23.73 -16.97
C ARG A 355 -2.31 -24.38 -15.72
N LYS A 356 -1.05 -24.78 -15.80
CA LYS A 356 -0.31 -25.48 -14.75
C LYS A 356 1.13 -25.04 -14.74
N ARG A 357 1.75 -25.06 -13.56
CA ARG A 357 3.18 -24.85 -13.38
C ARG A 357 3.69 -25.78 -12.30
N ASP A 358 4.79 -26.48 -12.60
CA ASP A 358 5.50 -27.37 -11.69
C ASP A 358 7.00 -27.08 -11.81
N GLY A 359 7.73 -27.16 -10.70
CA GLY A 359 9.18 -27.24 -10.70
C GLY A 359 9.84 -26.56 -9.50
N ILE A 360 11.14 -26.31 -9.64
CA ILE A 360 11.95 -25.63 -8.63
C ILE A 360 12.13 -24.16 -9.02
N LEU A 361 11.94 -23.25 -8.07
CA LEU A 361 12.37 -21.86 -8.15
C LEU A 361 13.48 -21.58 -7.15
N THR A 362 14.37 -20.68 -7.54
CA THR A 362 15.37 -20.12 -6.63
C THR A 362 14.90 -18.76 -6.16
N ALA A 363 14.68 -18.63 -4.85
CA ALA A 363 14.46 -17.36 -4.17
C ALA A 363 15.81 -16.80 -3.70
N THR A 364 16.04 -15.50 -3.88
CA THR A 364 17.31 -14.85 -3.49
C THR A 364 17.05 -13.87 -2.35
N ALA A 365 17.59 -14.16 -1.18
CA ALA A 365 17.56 -13.31 -0.02
C ALA A 365 18.41 -12.04 -0.23
N PRO A 366 18.00 -10.88 0.34
CA PRO A 366 18.76 -9.63 0.22
C PRO A 366 20.12 -9.69 0.92
N ARG A 367 20.26 -10.54 1.96
CA ARG A 367 21.49 -10.77 2.72
C ARG A 367 21.76 -12.27 2.86
N PRO A 368 23.02 -12.67 3.14
CA PRO A 368 23.33 -14.05 3.50
C PRO A 368 22.49 -14.51 4.70
N LEU A 369 22.05 -15.76 4.66
CA LEU A 369 21.28 -16.41 5.70
C LEU A 369 22.14 -16.67 6.94
N VAL A 370 21.58 -16.46 8.12
CA VAL A 370 22.27 -16.66 9.40
C VAL A 370 21.86 -17.99 10.03
N ALA A 371 22.80 -18.75 10.58
CA ALA A 371 22.52 -20.01 11.28
C ALA A 371 21.39 -19.85 12.31
N GLY A 372 20.41 -20.77 12.30
CA GLY A 372 19.28 -20.75 13.21
C GLY A 372 18.23 -19.66 12.96
N GLN A 373 18.41 -18.81 11.94
CA GLN A 373 17.44 -17.77 11.56
C GLN A 373 16.09 -18.39 11.18
N PRO A 374 14.96 -17.94 11.75
CA PRO A 374 13.64 -18.33 11.28
C PRO A 374 13.40 -17.74 9.89
N LEU A 375 12.87 -18.57 8.99
CA LEU A 375 12.51 -18.19 7.62
C LEU A 375 11.04 -18.47 7.40
N ILE A 376 10.33 -17.46 6.92
CA ILE A 376 8.95 -17.58 6.48
C ILE A 376 8.90 -17.20 5.02
N TYR A 377 8.46 -18.11 4.15
CA TYR A 377 8.21 -17.79 2.76
C TYR A 377 6.71 -17.68 2.52
N ILE A 378 6.28 -16.61 1.85
CA ILE A 378 4.89 -16.41 1.44
C ILE A 378 4.87 -16.37 -0.08
N VAL A 379 3.94 -17.08 -0.70
CA VAL A 379 3.70 -16.98 -2.15
C VAL A 379 2.33 -16.38 -2.39
N ASN A 380 2.26 -15.35 -3.22
CA ASN A 380 1.01 -14.80 -3.76
C ASN A 380 0.94 -15.15 -5.24
N LEU A 381 -0.14 -15.81 -5.64
CA LEU A 381 -0.39 -16.26 -7.00
C LEU A 381 -1.70 -15.68 -7.50
N PHE A 382 -1.62 -14.84 -8.54
CA PHE A 382 -2.79 -14.36 -9.25
C PHE A 382 -3.12 -15.27 -10.43
N ASP A 383 -4.40 -15.37 -10.79
CA ASP A 383 -4.84 -15.80 -12.11
C ASP A 383 -4.85 -14.61 -13.09
N VAL A 384 -5.36 -14.85 -14.31
CA VAL A 384 -5.53 -13.81 -15.34
C VAL A 384 -6.71 -12.87 -15.13
N ASN A 385 -7.66 -13.21 -14.24
CA ASN A 385 -8.89 -12.46 -13.95
C ASN A 385 -8.85 -11.73 -12.60
N GLY A 386 -7.70 -11.76 -11.94
CA GLY A 386 -7.39 -11.04 -10.72
C GLY A 386 -7.63 -11.83 -9.44
N ASN A 387 -8.07 -13.10 -9.49
CA ASN A 387 -8.23 -13.91 -8.29
C ASN A 387 -6.87 -14.29 -7.73
N LEU A 388 -6.76 -14.33 -6.40
CA LEU A 388 -5.51 -14.51 -5.67
C LEU A 388 -5.62 -15.72 -4.75
N SER A 389 -4.58 -16.54 -4.76
CA SER A 389 -4.31 -17.52 -3.70
C SER A 389 -2.98 -17.25 -3.03
N GLN A 390 -2.89 -17.62 -1.76
CA GLN A 390 -1.69 -17.48 -0.95
C GLN A 390 -1.33 -18.82 -0.29
N SER A 391 -0.02 -19.07 -0.14
CA SER A 391 0.49 -20.14 0.72
C SER A 391 1.71 -19.66 1.51
N VAL A 392 1.95 -20.26 2.67
CA VAL A 392 3.03 -19.90 3.59
C VAL A 392 3.83 -21.15 3.96
N ILE A 393 5.15 -21.02 4.01
CA ILE A 393 6.07 -22.04 4.54
C ILE A 393 6.85 -21.43 5.69
N ASN A 394 6.95 -22.17 6.80
CA ASN A 394 7.84 -21.84 7.90
C ASN A 394 9.03 -22.80 7.91
N SER A 395 10.23 -22.28 8.16
CA SER A 395 11.47 -23.04 8.21
C SER A 395 12.51 -22.34 9.09
N ARG A 396 13.69 -22.93 9.17
CA ARG A 396 14.84 -22.39 9.88
C ARG A 396 16.10 -22.68 9.07
N VAL A 397 17.03 -21.73 9.05
CA VAL A 397 18.38 -21.95 8.51
C VAL A 397 19.08 -23.00 9.35
N ALA A 398 19.64 -24.01 8.69
CA ALA A 398 20.44 -25.04 9.35
C ALA A 398 21.58 -24.40 10.17
N PRO A 399 21.93 -24.99 11.33
CA PRO A 399 23.00 -24.49 12.17
C PRO A 399 24.35 -24.42 11.43
#